data_AF-A0A7T8K1G0-F1
#
_entry.id   AF-A0A7T8K1G0-F1
#
_cell.length_a   1.000
_cell.length_b   1.000
_cell.length_c   1.000
_cell.angle_alpha   90.00
_cell.angle_beta   90.00
_cell.angle_gamma   90.00
#
_symmetry.space_group_name_H-M   'P 1'
#
loop_
_entity.id
_entity.type
_entity.pdbx_description
1 polymer ?
#
loop_
_entity_poly.entity_id
_entity_poly.type
_entity_poly.pdbx_seq_one_letter_code
_entity_poly.pdbx_strand_id
1 'polypeptide(L)' 'MAAKNQKFCKDNMAHFWPKNFWPPSSPDLNPLDFFWWGAIESKTNRTPHFNLDSLKATIIKEWDNYLRSTL' A
#
# COMPACT_ATOMS: atom_id res chain seq x y z
N MET A 1 7.50 -21.43 0.95
CA MET A 1 6.45 -20.40 1.12
C MET A 1 6.53 -19.33 0.03
N ALA A 2 7.67 -18.68 -0.19
CA ALA A 2 7.83 -17.65 -1.23
C ALA A 2 7.51 -18.13 -2.67
N ALA A 3 7.96 -19.31 -3.08
CA ALA A 3 7.70 -19.83 -4.43
C ALA A 3 6.21 -20.09 -4.71
N LYS A 4 5.46 -20.58 -3.71
CA LYS A 4 4.01 -20.80 -3.82
C LYS A 4 3.27 -19.48 -4.03
N ASN A 5 3.64 -18.45 -3.26
CA ASN A 5 3.03 -17.12 -3.37
C ASN A 5 3.40 -16.45 -4.70
N GLN A 6 4.66 -16.56 -5.14
CA GLN A 6 5.10 -16.05 -6.44
C GLN A 6 4.33 -16.71 -7.60
N LYS A 7 4.13 -18.04 -7.56
CA LYS A 7 3.32 -18.73 -8.56
C LYS A 7 1.88 -18.23 -8.56
N PHE A 8 1.24 -18.17 -7.40
CA PHE A 8 -0.13 -17.69 -7.28
C PHE A 8 -0.30 -16.27 -7.84
N CYS A 9 0.57 -15.34 -7.46
CA CYS A 9 0.51 -13.96 -7.95
C CYS A 9 0.75 -13.88 -9.46
N LYS A 10 1.71 -14.65 -9.99
CA LYS A 10 1.96 -14.73 -11.43
C LYS A 10 0.73 -15.21 -12.21
N ASP A 11 0.00 -16.18 -11.66
CA ASP A 11 -1.16 -16.78 -12.32
C ASP A 11 -2.43 -15.88 -12.24
N ASN A 12 -2.54 -15.00 -11.24
CA ASN A 12 -3.80 -14.30 -10.91
C ASN A 12 -3.75 -12.77 -10.96
N MET A 13 -2.58 -12.14 -11.08
CA MET A 13 -2.43 -10.68 -11.03
C MET A 13 -1.94 -10.15 -12.38
N ALA A 14 -2.61 -9.12 -12.92
CA ALA A 14 -2.33 -8.56 -14.25
C ALA A 14 -0.89 -8.01 -14.39
N HIS A 15 -0.29 -7.52 -13.30
CA HIS A 15 1.04 -6.89 -13.29
C HIS A 15 1.93 -7.47 -12.19
N PHE A 16 2.27 -8.75 -12.33
CA PHE A 16 3.12 -9.44 -11.37
C PHE A 16 4.59 -8.98 -11.47
N TRP A 17 5.13 -8.49 -10.35
CA TRP A 17 6.56 -8.26 -10.19
C TRP A 17 7.24 -9.49 -9.58
N PRO A 18 8.19 -10.12 -10.29
CA PRO A 18 8.94 -11.25 -9.76
C PRO A 18 9.82 -10.79 -8.60
N LYS A 19 10.22 -11.73 -7.73
CA LYS A 19 11.05 -11.47 -6.54
C LYS A 19 12.27 -10.56 -6.80
N ASN A 20 12.91 -10.70 -7.96
CA ASN A 20 14.12 -9.98 -8.34
C ASN A 20 13.86 -8.63 -9.03
N PHE A 21 12.60 -8.19 -9.13
CA PHE A 21 12.27 -6.90 -9.71
C PHE A 21 12.76 -5.74 -8.83
N TRP A 22 12.68 -5.89 -7.51
CA TRP A 22 13.17 -4.91 -6.54
C TRP A 22 14.51 -5.35 -5.95
N PRO A 23 15.50 -4.45 -5.83
CA PRO A 23 16.71 -4.73 -5.07
C PRO A 23 16.39 -5.01 -3.59
N PRO A 24 17.15 -5.90 -2.92
CA PRO A 24 17.01 -6.10 -1.49
C PRO A 24 17.20 -4.79 -0.71
N SER A 25 16.34 -4.55 0.29
CA SER A 25 16.44 -3.40 1.20
C SER A 25 16.32 -2.01 0.54
N SER A 26 15.56 -1.90 -0.55
CA SER A 26 15.29 -0.62 -1.23
C SER A 26 13.84 -0.16 -1.09
N PRO A 27 13.41 0.28 0.11
CA PRO A 27 12.05 0.82 0.30
C PRO A 27 11.84 2.13 -0.47
N ASP A 28 12.92 2.84 -0.77
CA ASP A 28 12.95 4.04 -1.62
C ASP A 28 12.46 3.78 -3.05
N LEU A 29 12.58 2.54 -3.53
CA LEU A 29 12.16 2.15 -4.88
C LEU A 29 10.73 1.63 -4.93
N ASN A 30 10.13 1.22 -3.81
CA ASN A 30 8.73 0.80 -3.77
C ASN A 30 7.84 2.03 -3.55
N PRO A 31 7.00 2.45 -4.51
CA PRO A 31 6.14 3.64 -4.35
C PRO A 31 5.22 3.57 -3.12
N LEU A 32 4.80 2.35 -2.74
CA LEU A 32 3.97 2.17 -1.55
C LEU A 32 4.73 2.49 -0.26
N ASP A 33 5.98 2.03 -0.16
CA ASP A 33 6.82 2.23 1.02
C ASP A 33 7.46 3.63 1.04
N PHE A 34 7.91 4.13 -0.11
CA PHE A 34 8.54 5.45 -0.22
C PHE A 34 7.58 6.60 0.10
N PHE A 35 6.33 6.52 -0.38
CA PHE A 35 5.39 7.64 -0.32
C PHE A 35 4.07 7.27 0.33
N TRP A 36 3.36 6.28 -0.22
CA TRP A 36 1.94 6.09 0.12
C TRP A 36 1.69 5.79 1.59
N TRP A 37 2.48 4.92 2.22
CA TRP A 37 2.27 4.58 3.63
C TRP A 37 2.41 5.81 4.53
N GLY A 38 3.48 6.58 4.40
CA GLY A 38 3.66 7.81 5.18
C GLY A 38 2.62 8.87 4.87
N ALA A 39 2.24 9.01 3.60
CA ALA A 39 1.24 9.99 3.17
C ALA A 39 -0.14 9.70 3.77
N ILE A 40 -0.59 8.45 3.75
CA ILE A 40 -1.87 8.01 4.33
C ILE A 40 -1.81 8.07 5.85
N GLU A 41 -0.74 7.55 6.47
CA GLU A 41 -0.55 7.56 7.92
C GLU A 41 -0.63 8.99 8.50
N SER A 42 0.04 9.95 7.84
CA SER A 42 0.03 11.35 8.27
C SER A 42 -1.35 12.01 8.24
N LYS A 43 -2.30 11.46 7.47
CA LYS A 43 -3.68 11.95 7.35
C LYS A 43 -4.60 11.22 8.32
N THR A 44 -4.52 9.89 8.37
CA THR A 44 -5.37 9.07 9.23
C THR A 44 -5.08 9.34 10.70
N ASN A 45 -3.83 9.59 11.08
CA ASN A 45 -3.43 9.75 12.48
C ASN A 45 -3.60 11.18 13.02
N ARG A 46 -4.23 12.08 12.26
CA ARG A 46 -4.57 13.44 12.74
C ARG A 46 -5.64 13.45 13.83
N THR A 47 -6.44 12.39 13.90
CA THR A 47 -7.52 12.22 14.86
C THR A 47 -7.47 10.80 15.44
N PRO A 48 -7.76 10.61 16.73
CA PRO A 48 -7.85 9.28 17.31
C PRO A 48 -9.04 8.50 16.74
N HIS A 49 -8.88 7.18 16.64
CA HIS A 49 -9.91 6.25 16.18
C HIS A 49 -10.41 5.42 17.35
N PHE A 50 -11.72 5.33 17.51
CA PHE A 50 -12.34 4.62 18.66
C PHE A 50 -12.34 3.11 18.48
N ASN A 51 -12.25 2.63 17.24
CA ASN A 51 -12.25 1.21 16.90
C ASN A 51 -11.63 0.96 15.52
N LEU A 52 -11.44 -0.31 15.20
CA LEU A 52 -10.84 -0.75 13.94
C LEU A 52 -11.64 -0.30 12.71
N ASP A 53 -12.97 -0.25 12.79
CA ASP A 53 -13.80 0.12 11.64
C ASP A 53 -13.70 1.61 11.32
N SER A 54 -13.63 2.47 12.35
CA SER A 54 -13.37 3.90 12.17
C SER A 54 -12.01 4.17 11.54
N LEU A 55 -10.99 3.39 11.90
CA LEU A 55 -9.66 3.47 11.28
C LEU A 55 -9.71 3.04 9.81
N LYS A 56 -10.32 1.89 9.50
CA LYS A 56 -10.46 1.40 8.12
C LYS A 56 -11.22 2.39 7.24
N ALA A 57 -12.32 2.95 7.73
CA ALA A 57 -13.11 3.95 7.02
C ALA A 57 -12.29 5.21 6.71
N THR A 58 -11.46 5.66 7.66
CA THR A 58 -10.57 6.80 7.45
C THR A 58 -9.47 6.50 6.43
N ILE A 59 -8.86 5.31 6.48
CA ILE A 59 -7.86 4.88 5.48
C ILE A 59 -8.45 4.92 4.07
N ILE A 60 -9.63 4.34 3.87
CA ILE A 60 -10.31 4.32 2.56
C ILE A 60 -10.63 5.75 2.09
N LYS A 61 -11.17 6.58 2.98
CA LYS A 61 -11.49 7.97 2.67
C LYS A 61 -10.25 8.76 2.24
N GLU A 62 -9.15 8.67 2.99
CA GLU A 62 -7.93 9.42 2.67
C GLU A 62 -7.25 8.90 1.40
N TRP A 63 -7.32 7.59 1.14
CA TRP A 63 -6.89 7.00 -0.13
C TRP A 63 -7.64 7.61 -1.32
N ASP A 64 -8.98 7.63 -1.25
CA ASP A 64 -9.82 8.22 -2.31
C ASP A 64 -9.57 9.72 -2.48
N ASN A 65 -9.35 10.45 -1.39
CA ASN A 65 -9.04 11.88 -1.44
C ASN A 65 -7.71 12.15 -2.15
N TYR A 66 -6.67 11.33 -1.91
CA TYR A 66 -5.40 11.46 -2.62
C TYR A 66 -5.55 11.17 -4.13
N LEU A 67 -6.27 10.11 -4.49
CA LEU A 67 -6.52 9.79 -5.90
C LEU A 67 -7.27 10.91 -6.62
N ARG A 68 -8.28 11.52 -5.97
CA ARG A 68 -9.08 12.62 -6.54
C ARG A 68 -8.37 13.96 -6.60
N SER A 69 -7.31 14.15 -5.82
CA SER A 69 -6.55 15.42 -5.78
C SER A 69 -5.31 15.40 -6.66
N THR A 70 -4.89 14.21 -7.11
CA THR A 70 -3.71 14.01 -7.95
C THR A 70 -4.09 13.75 -9.42
N LEU A 71 -5.34 13.40 -9.70
CA LEU A 71 -5.95 13.25 -11.03
C LEU A 71 -6.94 14.39 -11.30
#